data_AF-A0A1Y3ZS70-F1
#
_entry.id   AF-A0A1Y3ZS70-F1
#
_cell.length_a   1.000
_cell.length_b   1.000
_cell.length_c   1.000
_cell.angle_alpha   90.00
_cell.angle_beta   90.00
_cell.angle_gamma   90.00
#
_symmetry.space_group_name_H-M   'P 1'
#
loop_
_entity.id
_entity.type
_entity.pdbx_description
1 polymer ?
#
loop_
_entity_poly.entity_id
_entity_poly.type
_entity_poly.pdbx_seq_one_letter_code
_entity_poly.pdbx_strand_id
1 'polypeptide(L)'
;MKNWMTEKLLPHVGHEISCVAYGNSDDPSDVCIECEDCYTVLVSAEDFNQDMAGEYKITQRLRIGGRTLLMGHNPEDKEAPYLTCYQDVDFLGFPRFTKAVGSDDYFEAVELFSQRLQQQVETLKQQRAERGLPFAALSMDHCRKRQPEESLVGKLIILRPSSLAPEYRSADYQLGYALSGFGCQPNAGGRAVFFQELYSGEKCRWEIGDVLGIADMDKLPEWAKAKVAEHEQRKEEAKK
;
A
#
# COMPACT_ATOMS: atom_id res chain seq x y z
N MET A 1 7.28 -11.31 0.29
CA MET A 1 6.18 -10.83 1.14
C MET A 1 6.05 -11.82 2.26
N LYS A 2 6.23 -11.38 3.49
CA LYS A 2 5.82 -12.15 4.65
C LYS A 2 4.29 -12.13 4.64
N ASN A 3 3.68 -13.16 4.05
CA ASN A 3 2.23 -13.29 4.10
C ASN A 3 1.89 -13.48 5.57
N TRP A 4 1.17 -12.54 6.17
CA TRP A 4 0.85 -12.56 7.59
C TRP A 4 0.15 -13.88 7.98
N MET A 5 -0.75 -14.38 7.12
CA MET A 5 -1.40 -15.68 7.30
C MET A 5 -0.38 -16.81 7.20
N THR A 6 0.60 -16.74 6.30
CA THR A 6 1.66 -17.75 6.24
C THR A 6 2.60 -17.67 7.44
N GLU A 7 2.97 -16.50 7.94
CA GLU A 7 3.85 -16.41 9.12
C GLU A 7 3.15 -16.86 10.40
N LYS A 8 1.86 -16.53 10.57
CA LYS A 8 1.09 -16.96 11.74
C LYS A 8 0.58 -18.39 11.62
N LEU A 9 0.10 -18.84 10.46
CA LEU A 9 -0.58 -20.14 10.34
C LEU A 9 0.34 -21.28 9.89
N LEU A 10 1.43 -21.01 9.15
CA LEU A 10 2.36 -22.06 8.72
C LEU A 10 2.96 -22.84 9.91
N PRO A 11 3.29 -22.22 11.06
CA PRO A 11 3.72 -22.95 12.25
C PRO A 11 2.66 -23.85 12.89
N HIS A 12 1.38 -23.71 12.51
CA HIS A 12 0.25 -24.45 13.07
C HIS A 12 -0.44 -25.34 12.03
N VAL A 13 0.23 -25.63 10.91
CA VAL A 13 -0.29 -26.59 9.92
C VAL A 13 -0.37 -27.97 10.56
N GLY A 14 -1.59 -28.50 10.65
CA GLY A 14 -1.88 -29.79 11.28
C GLY A 14 -2.24 -29.71 12.76
N HIS A 15 -2.27 -28.50 13.34
CA HIS A 15 -2.80 -28.30 14.68
C HIS A 15 -4.32 -28.13 14.68
N GLU A 16 -4.97 -28.46 15.79
CA GLU A 16 -6.37 -28.14 16.03
C GLU A 16 -6.51 -26.64 16.36
N ILE A 17 -7.46 -25.99 15.69
CA ILE A 17 -7.72 -24.55 15.81
C ILE A 17 -9.18 -24.40 16.21
N SER A 18 -9.43 -23.63 17.27
CA SER A 18 -10.76 -23.37 17.76
C SER A 18 -11.07 -21.89 17.89
N CYS A 19 -12.37 -21.63 17.90
CA CYS A 19 -12.95 -20.31 18.13
C CYS A 19 -13.36 -20.28 19.60
N VAL A 20 -12.72 -19.42 20.39
CA VAL A 20 -12.86 -19.39 21.85
C VAL A 20 -13.24 -17.99 22.29
N ALA A 21 -14.25 -17.90 23.17
CA ALA A 21 -14.65 -16.64 23.76
C ALA A 21 -13.94 -16.42 25.11
N TYR A 22 -13.18 -15.35 25.21
CA TYR A 22 -12.58 -14.87 26.44
C TYR A 22 -13.49 -13.80 27.07
N GLY A 23 -14.63 -14.21 27.61
CA GLY A 23 -15.60 -13.28 28.20
C GLY A 23 -17.03 -13.64 27.84
N ASN A 24 -17.80 -12.66 27.38
CA ASN A 24 -19.16 -12.91 26.91
C ASN A 24 -19.11 -13.53 25.51
N SER A 25 -19.51 -14.79 25.38
CA SER A 25 -19.55 -15.48 24.08
C SER A 25 -20.50 -14.87 23.06
N ASP A 26 -21.44 -14.03 23.52
CA ASP A 26 -22.36 -13.29 22.66
C ASP A 26 -21.80 -11.94 22.19
N ASP A 27 -20.65 -11.51 22.73
CA ASP A 27 -19.93 -10.31 22.29
C ASP A 27 -18.83 -10.71 21.29
N PRO A 28 -18.95 -10.34 20.00
CA PRO A 28 -17.94 -10.65 18.99
C PRO A 28 -16.55 -10.08 19.29
N SER A 29 -16.45 -9.08 20.19
CA SER A 29 -15.17 -8.53 20.62
C SER A 29 -14.47 -9.36 21.69
N ASP A 30 -15.14 -10.37 22.27
CA ASP A 30 -14.53 -11.32 23.21
C ASP A 30 -14.12 -12.64 22.51
N VAL A 31 -14.36 -12.77 21.21
CA VAL A 31 -14.07 -13.99 20.44
C VAL A 31 -12.66 -13.94 19.84
N CYS A 32 -11.89 -15.00 20.08
CA CYS A 32 -10.54 -15.20 19.57
C CYS A 32 -10.47 -16.49 18.72
N ILE A 33 -9.53 -16.53 17.79
CA ILE A 33 -9.11 -17.79 17.16
C ILE A 33 -7.79 -18.19 17.79
N GLU A 34 -7.76 -19.37 18.39
CA GLU A 34 -6.57 -19.90 19.04
C GLU A 34 -6.20 -21.29 18.50
N CYS A 35 -4.91 -21.59 18.55
CA CYS A 35 -4.43 -22.94 18.36
C CYS A 35 -4.55 -23.69 19.69
N GLU A 36 -5.30 -24.80 19.72
CA GLU A 36 -5.49 -25.59 20.94
C GLU A 36 -4.20 -26.32 21.37
N ASP A 37 -3.39 -26.72 20.39
CA ASP A 37 -2.17 -27.50 20.66
C ASP A 37 -1.03 -26.66 21.28
N CYS A 38 -0.99 -25.35 21.02
CA CYS A 38 0.07 -24.47 21.52
C CYS A 38 -0.43 -23.16 22.13
N TYR A 39 -1.74 -23.05 22.36
CA TYR A 39 -2.43 -21.93 23.01
C TYR A 39 -2.08 -20.55 22.43
N THR A 40 -1.68 -20.51 21.15
CA THR A 40 -1.31 -19.28 20.48
C THR A 40 -2.56 -18.60 19.94
N VAL A 41 -2.81 -17.37 20.35
CA VAL A 41 -3.89 -16.54 19.80
C VAL A 41 -3.50 -16.09 18.39
N LEU A 42 -4.16 -16.68 17.39
CA LEU A 42 -3.92 -16.43 15.97
C LEU A 42 -4.58 -15.13 15.52
N VAL A 43 -5.79 -14.87 16.02
CA VAL A 43 -6.57 -13.64 15.85
C VAL A 43 -7.13 -13.26 17.20
N SER A 44 -6.84 -12.04 17.65
CA SER A 44 -7.31 -11.52 18.93
C SER A 44 -8.65 -10.79 18.81
N ALA A 45 -9.36 -10.71 19.92
CA ALA A 45 -10.47 -9.78 20.19
C ALA A 45 -10.25 -8.36 19.64
N GLU A 46 -9.08 -7.77 19.91
CA GLU A 46 -8.73 -6.41 19.47
C GLU A 46 -8.51 -6.30 17.96
N ASP A 47 -8.12 -7.39 17.30
CA ASP A 47 -8.01 -7.44 15.83
C ASP A 47 -9.40 -7.32 15.18
N PHE A 48 -10.49 -7.68 15.88
CA PHE A 48 -11.86 -7.46 15.42
C PHE A 48 -12.36 -6.02 15.63
N ASN A 49 -11.82 -5.30 16.62
CA ASN A 49 -12.26 -3.95 17.00
C ASN A 49 -11.70 -2.82 16.10
N GLN A 50 -10.75 -3.12 15.20
CA GLN A 50 -10.19 -2.14 14.23
C GLN A 50 -10.95 -2.07 12.90
N ASP A 51 -11.99 -2.89 12.72
CA ASP A 51 -12.71 -3.06 11.45
C ASP A 51 -14.10 -2.39 11.48
N MET A 52 -14.14 -1.09 11.80
CA MET A 52 -15.38 -0.30 11.77
C MET A 52 -15.31 0.86 10.76
N ALA A 53 -16.40 1.10 10.06
CA ALA A 53 -16.65 2.28 9.24
C ALA A 53 -17.86 3.03 9.81
N GLY A 54 -17.63 3.89 10.80
CA GLY A 54 -18.71 4.41 11.65
C GLY A 54 -19.27 3.28 12.51
N GLU A 55 -20.58 3.07 12.45
CA GLU A 55 -21.28 1.99 13.18
C GLU A 55 -21.32 0.66 12.41
N TYR A 56 -20.75 0.62 11.20
CA TYR A 56 -20.75 -0.58 10.36
C TYR A 56 -19.50 -1.42 10.59
N LYS A 57 -19.68 -2.70 10.90
CA LYS A 57 -18.60 -3.68 10.94
C LYS A 57 -18.15 -3.99 9.52
N ILE A 58 -16.88 -3.79 9.21
CA ILE A 58 -16.31 -4.07 7.89
C ILE A 58 -16.32 -5.58 7.66
N THR A 59 -16.98 -5.98 6.58
CA THR A 59 -17.13 -7.39 6.17
C THR A 59 -16.24 -7.75 4.99
N GLN A 60 -15.94 -6.78 4.11
CA GLN A 60 -15.03 -6.96 2.98
C GLN A 60 -14.13 -5.73 2.83
N ARG A 61 -12.86 -5.97 2.50
CA ARG A 61 -11.85 -4.93 2.24
C ARG A 61 -10.98 -5.34 1.06
N LEU A 62 -10.81 -4.43 0.11
CA LEU A 62 -9.88 -4.63 -1.00
C LEU A 62 -9.16 -3.32 -1.34
N ARG A 63 -7.83 -3.38 -1.41
CA ARG A 63 -7.00 -2.24 -1.82
C ARG A 63 -6.47 -2.46 -3.22
N ILE A 64 -6.72 -1.49 -4.10
CA ILE A 64 -6.20 -1.47 -5.46
C ILE A 64 -6.18 -0.04 -5.98
N GLY A 65 -5.21 0.31 -6.82
CA GLY A 65 -5.21 1.62 -7.48
C GLY A 65 -5.02 2.79 -6.51
N GLY A 66 -4.30 2.55 -5.40
CA GLY A 66 -4.05 3.56 -4.37
C GLY A 66 -5.25 3.86 -3.45
N ARG A 67 -6.37 3.14 -3.57
CA ARG A 67 -7.55 3.31 -2.71
C ARG A 67 -7.97 1.99 -2.09
N THR A 68 -8.63 2.08 -0.94
CA THR A 68 -9.26 0.93 -0.28
C THR A 68 -10.77 1.02 -0.50
N LEU A 69 -11.38 -0.04 -0.99
CA LEU A 69 -12.83 -0.19 -1.12
C LEU A 69 -13.32 -1.15 -0.03
N LEU A 70 -14.43 -0.80 0.61
CA LEU A 70 -14.99 -1.52 1.74
C LEU A 70 -16.47 -1.86 1.54
N MET A 71 -16.89 -2.96 2.16
CA MET A 71 -18.27 -3.18 2.57
C MET A 71 -18.35 -3.34 4.08
N GLY A 72 -19.49 -2.95 4.66
CA GLY A 72 -19.77 -3.19 6.06
C GLY A 72 -21.24 -3.52 6.32
N HIS A 73 -21.51 -4.01 7.52
CA HIS A 73 -22.82 -4.44 7.98
C HIS A 73 -23.09 -3.91 9.40
N ASN A 74 -24.26 -3.30 9.59
CA ASN A 74 -24.80 -2.88 10.88
C ASN A 74 -26.24 -3.44 11.01
N PRO A 75 -26.46 -4.54 11.76
CA PRO A 75 -27.79 -5.12 11.91
C PRO A 75 -28.75 -4.27 12.77
N GLU A 76 -28.24 -3.27 13.49
CA GLU A 76 -29.06 -2.34 14.30
C GLU A 76 -29.70 -1.25 13.44
N ASP A 77 -29.06 -0.87 12.33
CA ASP A 77 -29.63 0.02 11.33
C ASP A 77 -30.68 -0.74 10.51
N LYS A 78 -31.95 -0.37 10.69
CA LYS A 78 -33.09 -1.01 10.01
C LYS A 78 -33.38 -0.41 8.63
N GLU A 79 -32.85 0.76 8.32
CA GLU A 79 -33.09 1.45 7.05
C GLU A 79 -31.94 1.21 6.06
N ALA A 80 -30.70 1.09 6.54
CA ALA A 80 -29.54 0.87 5.70
C ALA A 80 -28.50 -0.04 6.37
N PRO A 81 -28.81 -1.32 6.65
CA PRO A 81 -27.90 -2.26 7.30
C PRO A 81 -26.59 -2.52 6.55
N TYR A 82 -26.51 -2.28 5.24
CA TYR A 82 -25.30 -2.53 4.45
C TYR A 82 -24.66 -1.22 3.99
N LEU A 83 -23.33 -1.15 4.05
CA LEU A 83 -22.54 0.01 3.63
C LEU A 83 -21.56 -0.38 2.53
N THR A 84 -21.42 0.48 1.51
CA THR A 84 -20.30 0.44 0.55
C THR A 84 -19.61 1.80 0.47
N CYS A 85 -18.30 1.85 0.74
CA CYS A 85 -17.54 3.10 0.78
C CYS A 85 -16.07 2.93 0.35
N TYR A 86 -15.39 4.04 0.08
CA TYR A 86 -13.94 4.06 0.00
C TYR A 86 -13.33 4.48 1.34
N GLN A 87 -12.17 3.96 1.66
CA GLN A 87 -11.35 4.40 2.78
C GLN A 87 -10.02 4.97 2.27
N ASP A 88 -9.68 6.16 2.75
CA ASP A 88 -8.33 6.72 2.69
C ASP A 88 -7.93 7.27 4.06
N VAL A 89 -6.76 7.91 4.15
CA VAL A 89 -6.28 8.54 5.37
C VAL A 89 -6.15 10.04 5.14
N ASP A 90 -6.53 10.83 6.13
CA ASP A 90 -6.32 12.26 6.10
C ASP A 90 -4.87 12.64 6.43
N PHE A 91 -4.59 13.94 6.50
CA PHE A 91 -3.23 14.44 6.76
C PHE A 91 -2.72 14.15 8.18
N LEU A 92 -3.62 13.87 9.13
CA LEU A 92 -3.29 13.49 10.51
C LEU A 92 -3.19 11.97 10.69
N GLY A 93 -3.49 11.20 9.63
CA GLY A 93 -3.46 9.75 9.65
C GLY A 93 -4.75 9.11 10.13
N PHE A 94 -5.84 9.87 10.27
CA PHE A 94 -7.14 9.31 10.62
C PHE A 94 -7.83 8.71 9.39
N PRO A 95 -8.53 7.57 9.56
CA PRO A 95 -9.29 6.97 8.47
C PRO A 95 -10.45 7.90 8.07
N ARG A 96 -10.62 8.07 6.77
CA ARG A 96 -11.71 8.83 6.19
C ARG A 96 -12.49 7.94 5.23
N PHE A 97 -13.80 7.90 5.44
CA PHE A 97 -14.72 7.14 4.61
C PHE A 97 -15.40 8.08 3.62
N THR A 98 -15.28 7.80 2.33
CA THR A 98 -15.80 8.67 1.27
C THR A 98 -16.71 7.90 0.33
N LYS A 99 -17.65 8.63 -0.31
CA LYS A 99 -18.69 8.05 -1.18
C LYS A 99 -19.42 6.87 -0.51
N ALA A 100 -19.66 6.99 0.80
CA ALA A 100 -20.44 6.03 1.55
C ALA A 100 -21.87 6.00 1.02
N VAL A 101 -22.36 4.80 0.75
CA VAL A 101 -23.74 4.52 0.33
C VAL A 101 -24.25 3.40 1.21
N GLY A 102 -25.31 3.69 1.97
CA GLY A 102 -26.08 2.69 2.71
C GLY A 102 -27.13 2.05 1.81
N SER A 103 -27.47 0.79 2.06
CA SER A 103 -28.53 0.05 1.38
C SER A 103 -29.18 -0.94 2.35
N ASP A 104 -30.47 -1.20 2.18
CA ASP A 104 -31.22 -2.26 2.83
C ASP A 104 -31.14 -3.60 2.09
N ASP A 105 -30.64 -3.60 0.85
CA ASP A 105 -30.40 -4.79 0.04
C ASP A 105 -28.91 -5.13 -0.03
N TYR A 106 -28.56 -6.32 0.46
CA TYR A 106 -27.21 -6.86 0.37
C TYR A 106 -26.73 -6.97 -1.09
N PHE A 107 -27.61 -7.37 -2.02
CA PHE A 107 -27.25 -7.54 -3.42
C PHE A 107 -26.88 -6.20 -4.07
N GLU A 108 -27.66 -5.14 -3.84
CA GLU A 108 -27.34 -3.79 -4.34
C GLU A 108 -26.00 -3.28 -3.79
N ALA A 109 -25.71 -3.55 -2.51
CA ALA A 109 -24.42 -3.22 -1.92
C ALA A 109 -23.26 -3.97 -2.61
N VAL A 110 -23.42 -5.27 -2.88
CA VAL A 110 -22.42 -6.07 -3.62
C VAL A 110 -22.26 -5.59 -5.06
N GLU A 111 -23.35 -5.23 -5.76
CA GLU A 111 -23.29 -4.70 -7.12
C GLU A 111 -22.51 -3.39 -7.17
N LEU A 112 -22.79 -2.46 -6.24
CA LEU A 112 -22.07 -1.20 -6.14
C LEU A 112 -20.58 -1.41 -5.83
N PHE A 113 -20.26 -2.33 -4.91
CA PHE A 113 -18.88 -2.70 -4.62
C PHE A 113 -18.18 -3.23 -5.87
N SER A 114 -18.81 -4.16 -6.59
CA SER A 114 -18.28 -4.75 -7.81
C SER A 114 -18.05 -3.72 -8.91
N GLN A 115 -18.99 -2.80 -9.11
CA GLN A 115 -18.88 -1.71 -10.07
C GLN A 115 -17.69 -0.80 -9.75
N ARG A 116 -17.53 -0.40 -8.48
CA ARG A 116 -16.44 0.46 -8.01
C ARG A 116 -15.08 -0.22 -8.13
N LEU A 117 -15.01 -1.52 -7.85
CA LEU A 117 -13.81 -2.32 -8.07
C LEU A 117 -13.44 -2.35 -9.56
N GLN A 118 -14.40 -2.63 -10.43
CA GLN A 118 -14.18 -2.67 -11.87
C GLN A 118 -13.67 -1.34 -12.42
N GLN A 119 -14.20 -0.20 -11.93
CA GLN A 119 -13.72 1.14 -12.28
C GLN A 119 -12.24 1.35 -11.91
N GLN A 120 -11.81 0.90 -10.73
CA GLN A 120 -10.41 1.00 -10.31
C GLN A 120 -9.49 0.12 -11.16
N VAL A 121 -9.92 -1.11 -11.45
CA VAL A 121 -9.20 -2.02 -12.34
C VAL A 121 -9.04 -1.42 -13.74
N GLU A 122 -10.09 -0.81 -14.28
CA GLU A 122 -10.04 -0.22 -15.61
C GLU A 122 -9.14 1.03 -15.66
N THR A 123 -9.18 1.86 -14.61
CA THR A 123 -8.25 3.00 -14.46
C THR A 123 -6.80 2.52 -14.46
N LEU A 124 -6.50 1.45 -13.72
CA LEU A 124 -5.15 0.87 -13.70
C LEU A 124 -4.71 0.30 -15.04
N LYS A 125 -5.62 -0.34 -15.78
CA LYS A 125 -5.32 -0.83 -17.14
C LYS A 125 -4.97 0.33 -18.07
N GLN A 126 -5.72 1.42 -18.02
CA GLN A 126 -5.46 2.63 -18.80
C GLN A 126 -4.09 3.21 -18.45
N GLN A 127 -3.80 3.39 -17.15
CA GLN A 127 -2.47 3.87 -16.70
C GLN A 127 -1.33 2.98 -17.22
N ARG A 128 -1.48 1.65 -17.15
CA ARG A 128 -0.46 0.73 -17.66
C ARG A 128 -0.31 0.81 -19.18
N ALA A 129 -1.42 0.96 -19.91
CA ALA A 129 -1.41 1.10 -21.35
C ALA A 129 -0.76 2.43 -21.79
N GLU A 130 -1.05 3.53 -21.08
CA GLU A 130 -0.43 4.84 -21.31
C GLU A 130 1.08 4.82 -21.07
N ARG A 131 1.53 4.07 -20.06
CA ARG A 131 2.96 3.88 -19.81
C ARG A 131 3.60 3.01 -20.89
N GLY A 132 2.93 1.93 -21.30
CA GLY A 132 3.43 1.04 -22.35
C GLY A 132 4.78 0.38 -22.03
N LEU A 133 5.13 0.28 -20.74
CA LEU A 133 6.41 -0.25 -20.27
C LEU A 133 6.26 -1.68 -19.72
N PRO A 134 7.32 -2.51 -19.79
CA PRO A 134 7.31 -3.84 -19.21
C PRO A 134 7.03 -3.81 -17.71
N PHE A 135 6.18 -4.74 -17.25
CA PHE A 135 5.93 -4.92 -15.82
C PHE A 135 7.06 -5.73 -15.17
N ALA A 136 8.24 -5.10 -15.05
CA ALA A 136 9.44 -5.71 -14.48
C ALA A 136 10.02 -4.81 -13.38
N ALA A 137 10.36 -5.43 -12.25
CA ALA A 137 10.90 -4.73 -11.09
C ALA A 137 12.43 -4.61 -11.16
N LEU A 138 12.97 -3.47 -10.70
CA LEU A 138 14.40 -3.29 -10.45
C LEU A 138 14.79 -3.92 -9.11
N SER A 139 15.94 -4.60 -9.13
CA SER A 139 16.59 -5.24 -7.99
C SER A 139 17.84 -4.47 -7.52
N MET A 140 18.49 -4.96 -6.47
CA MET A 140 19.79 -4.45 -5.99
C MET A 140 20.87 -4.44 -7.08
N ASP A 141 20.79 -5.31 -8.09
CA ASP A 141 21.79 -5.37 -9.17
C ASP A 141 21.82 -4.08 -9.99
N HIS A 142 20.70 -3.36 -10.03
CA HIS A 142 20.51 -2.08 -10.72
C HIS A 142 20.94 -0.89 -9.85
N CYS A 143 21.43 -1.14 -8.64
CA CYS A 143 21.96 -0.11 -7.75
C CYS A 143 23.49 -0.09 -7.81
N ARG A 144 24.05 1.12 -7.73
CA ARG A 144 25.49 1.28 -7.49
C ARG A 144 25.79 1.33 -5.99
N LYS A 145 27.04 1.08 -5.64
CA LYS A 145 27.50 1.24 -4.25
C LYS A 145 27.40 2.71 -3.84
N ARG A 146 26.69 2.96 -2.73
CA ARG A 146 26.63 4.26 -2.04
C ARG A 146 27.84 4.39 -1.12
N GLN A 147 28.51 5.54 -1.13
CA GLN A 147 29.58 5.82 -0.17
C GLN A 147 28.97 6.15 1.21
N PRO A 148 29.64 5.83 2.34
CA PRO A 148 29.05 5.98 3.68
C PRO A 148 28.46 7.37 3.96
N GLU A 149 29.17 8.42 3.55
CA GLU A 149 28.76 9.82 3.78
C GLU A 149 28.03 10.45 2.58
N GLU A 150 27.72 9.67 1.54
CA GLU A 150 27.08 10.20 0.34
C GLU A 150 25.59 10.51 0.59
N SER A 151 25.19 11.76 0.35
CA SER A 151 23.80 12.18 0.38
C SER A 151 23.00 11.64 -0.82
N LEU A 152 21.74 11.29 -0.59
CA LEU A 152 20.81 10.95 -1.67
C LEU A 152 20.27 12.17 -2.40
N VAL A 153 20.39 13.38 -1.84
CA VAL A 153 19.83 14.60 -2.43
C VAL A 153 20.34 14.82 -3.85
N GLY A 154 19.42 15.00 -4.79
CA GLY A 154 19.68 15.17 -6.22
C GLY A 154 19.97 13.87 -6.98
N LYS A 155 20.09 12.73 -6.31
CA LYS A 155 20.40 11.44 -6.94
C LYS A 155 19.13 10.74 -7.42
N LEU A 156 19.26 10.01 -8.52
CA LEU A 156 18.25 9.06 -8.95
C LEU A 156 18.33 7.83 -8.03
N ILE A 157 17.23 7.55 -7.34
CA ILE A 157 17.11 6.45 -6.40
C ILE A 157 16.05 5.45 -6.88
N ILE A 158 16.19 4.21 -6.42
CA ILE A 158 15.26 3.12 -6.70
C ILE A 158 14.52 2.80 -5.40
N LEU A 159 13.20 2.75 -5.44
CA LEU A 159 12.37 2.26 -4.34
C LEU A 159 12.35 0.73 -4.33
N ARG A 160 12.26 0.15 -3.14
CA ARG A 160 12.16 -1.30 -2.96
C ARG A 160 10.80 -1.78 -3.48
N PRO A 161 10.73 -2.83 -4.32
CA PRO A 161 9.45 -3.33 -4.82
C PRO A 161 8.45 -3.69 -3.71
N SER A 162 8.95 -4.15 -2.55
CA SER A 162 8.09 -4.51 -1.41
C SER A 162 7.46 -3.32 -0.70
N SER A 163 7.99 -2.11 -0.85
CA SER A 163 7.41 -0.88 -0.31
C SER A 163 6.30 -0.33 -1.21
N LEU A 164 6.20 -0.83 -2.45
CA LEU A 164 5.15 -0.48 -3.40
C LEU A 164 4.01 -1.50 -3.35
N ALA A 165 2.79 -1.00 -3.58
CA ALA A 165 1.63 -1.86 -3.78
C ALA A 165 1.88 -2.81 -4.97
N PRO A 166 1.38 -4.06 -4.94
CA PRO A 166 1.67 -5.07 -5.95
C PRO A 166 1.48 -4.61 -7.39
N GLU A 167 0.47 -3.79 -7.66
CA GLU A 167 0.13 -3.25 -8.97
C GLU A 167 1.11 -2.19 -9.50
N TYR A 168 1.99 -1.65 -8.65
CA TYR A 168 2.94 -0.58 -8.96
C TYR A 168 4.41 -1.02 -8.77
N ARG A 169 4.71 -2.33 -8.84
CA ARG A 169 6.08 -2.84 -8.59
C ARG A 169 7.04 -2.78 -9.77
N SER A 170 6.63 -2.20 -10.89
CA SER A 170 7.47 -2.07 -12.07
C SER A 170 8.43 -0.89 -11.99
N ALA A 171 9.50 -0.95 -12.79
CA ALA A 171 10.63 -0.02 -12.77
C ALA A 171 10.23 1.46 -12.91
N ASP A 172 9.17 1.74 -13.66
CA ASP A 172 8.61 3.06 -13.91
C ASP A 172 8.04 3.73 -12.65
N TYR A 173 7.52 2.96 -11.70
CA TYR A 173 7.07 3.45 -10.39
C TYR A 173 8.18 3.43 -9.32
N GLN A 174 9.27 2.70 -9.55
CA GLN A 174 10.38 2.60 -8.61
C GLN A 174 11.40 3.73 -8.72
N LEU A 175 11.57 4.30 -9.91
CA LEU A 175 12.61 5.28 -10.22
C LEU A 175 12.17 6.71 -9.92
N GLY A 176 13.04 7.47 -9.27
CA GLY A 176 12.83 8.90 -9.08
C GLY A 176 13.94 9.60 -8.33
N TYR A 177 13.89 10.93 -8.29
CA TYR A 177 14.92 11.75 -7.67
C TYR A 177 14.62 12.02 -6.21
N ALA A 178 15.59 11.80 -5.33
CA ALA A 178 15.53 12.29 -3.96
C ALA A 178 15.76 13.80 -3.94
N LEU A 179 14.74 14.57 -3.55
CA LEU A 179 14.76 16.03 -3.54
C LEU A 179 15.31 16.59 -2.22
N SER A 180 14.88 16.05 -1.09
CA SER A 180 15.22 16.56 0.25
C SER A 180 14.77 15.59 1.34
N GLY A 181 14.91 15.99 2.61
CA GLY A 181 14.48 15.24 3.78
C GLY A 181 15.65 14.63 4.55
N PHE A 182 15.48 14.51 5.87
CA PHE A 182 16.54 14.01 6.76
C PHE A 182 17.00 12.59 6.41
N GLY A 183 16.12 11.74 5.88
CA GLY A 183 16.48 10.38 5.45
C GLY A 183 17.45 10.35 4.27
N CYS A 184 17.63 11.46 3.55
CA CYS A 184 18.63 11.54 2.48
C CYS A 184 20.07 11.67 3.01
N GLN A 185 20.25 12.19 4.22
CA GLN A 185 21.55 12.50 4.79
C GLN A 185 22.04 11.34 5.68
N PRO A 186 23.34 10.99 5.61
CA PRO A 186 23.93 10.12 6.61
C PRO A 186 23.85 10.77 7.99
N ASN A 187 23.67 9.97 9.05
CA ASN A 187 23.69 10.39 10.46
C ASN A 187 22.62 11.41 10.89
N ALA A 188 21.63 11.72 10.05
CA ALA A 188 20.49 12.54 10.44
C ALA A 188 19.44 11.70 11.21
N GLY A 189 18.80 12.28 12.23
CA GLY A 189 17.82 11.58 13.06
C GLY A 189 16.47 11.28 12.39
N GLY A 190 16.17 11.93 11.26
CA GLY A 190 14.90 11.76 10.56
C GLY A 190 14.98 10.76 9.41
N ARG A 191 13.86 10.11 9.10
CA ARG A 191 13.78 9.04 8.08
C ARG A 191 13.19 9.48 6.74
N ALA A 192 12.62 10.67 6.66
CA ALA A 192 11.86 11.13 5.50
C ALA A 192 12.74 11.40 4.27
N VAL A 193 12.31 10.93 3.12
CA VAL A 193 12.88 11.17 1.79
C VAL A 193 11.79 11.74 0.90
N PHE A 194 11.91 13.01 0.51
CA PHE A 194 11.03 13.60 -0.49
C PHE A 194 11.48 13.18 -1.86
N PHE A 195 10.61 12.51 -2.60
CA PHE A 195 10.90 11.83 -3.86
C PHE A 195 10.07 12.45 -4.97
N GLN A 196 10.66 12.53 -6.16
CA GLN A 196 9.97 12.87 -7.40
C GLN A 196 10.08 11.70 -8.38
N GLU A 197 8.95 11.08 -8.74
CA GLU A 197 8.91 9.95 -9.69
C GLU A 197 9.48 10.39 -11.05
N LEU A 198 10.34 9.54 -11.63
CA LEU A 198 10.98 9.83 -12.91
C LEU A 198 9.97 9.87 -14.06
N TYR A 199 8.97 8.98 -14.06
CA TYR A 199 8.04 8.84 -15.16
C TYR A 199 6.97 9.94 -15.18
N SER A 200 6.23 10.10 -14.08
CA SER A 200 5.12 11.07 -13.99
C SER A 200 5.55 12.47 -13.53
N GLY A 201 6.68 12.57 -12.83
CA GLY A 201 7.08 13.79 -12.13
C GLY A 201 6.33 14.05 -10.82
N GLU A 202 5.44 13.15 -10.37
CA GLU A 202 4.72 13.26 -9.10
C GLU A 202 5.67 13.27 -7.91
N LYS A 203 5.29 14.03 -6.88
CA LYS A 203 6.09 14.17 -5.65
C LYS A 203 5.41 13.48 -4.49
N CYS A 204 6.16 12.67 -3.76
CA CYS A 204 5.68 11.95 -2.60
C CYS A 204 6.75 11.83 -1.51
N ARG A 205 6.33 11.49 -0.29
CA ARG A 205 7.23 11.21 0.84
C ARG A 205 7.38 9.70 0.98
N TRP A 206 8.63 9.25 1.04
CA TRP A 206 9.01 7.89 1.42
C TRP A 206 9.87 7.91 2.69
N GLU A 207 10.15 6.75 3.23
CA GLU A 207 11.19 6.59 4.24
C GLU A 207 12.48 6.05 3.63
N ILE A 208 13.62 6.33 4.28
CA ILE A 208 14.91 5.77 3.88
C ILE A 208 14.91 4.24 3.84
N GLY A 209 14.06 3.59 4.66
CA GLY A 209 13.88 2.13 4.63
C GLY A 209 13.20 1.60 3.35
N ASP A 210 12.45 2.45 2.65
CA ASP A 210 11.80 2.14 1.39
C ASP A 210 12.74 2.27 0.19
N VAL A 211 13.88 2.95 0.38
CA VAL A 211 14.88 3.15 -0.68
C VAL A 211 15.74 1.89 -0.80
N LEU A 212 15.77 1.31 -2.00
CA LEU A 212 16.62 0.18 -2.35
C LEU A 212 18.08 0.60 -2.49
N GLY A 213 18.33 1.72 -3.19
CA GLY A 213 19.67 2.26 -3.40
C GLY A 213 19.71 3.38 -4.43
N ILE A 214 20.92 3.85 -4.74
CA ILE A 214 21.15 4.82 -5.82
C ILE A 214 21.22 4.04 -7.14
N ALA A 215 20.49 4.51 -8.14
CA ALA A 215 20.46 3.88 -9.46
C ALA A 215 21.85 3.87 -10.12
N ASP A 216 22.18 2.75 -10.74
CA ASP A 216 23.35 2.58 -11.61
C ASP A 216 22.94 2.79 -13.06
N MET A 217 23.33 3.93 -13.64
CA MET A 217 22.88 4.35 -14.97
C MET A 217 23.21 3.32 -16.05
N ASP A 218 24.32 2.59 -15.94
CA ASP A 218 24.74 1.61 -16.95
C ASP A 218 23.82 0.38 -16.99
N LYS A 219 23.18 0.08 -15.86
CA LYS A 219 22.33 -1.11 -15.69
C LYS A 219 20.84 -0.82 -15.80
N LEU A 220 20.45 0.44 -15.97
CA LEU A 220 19.05 0.79 -16.15
C LEU A 220 18.53 0.40 -17.54
N PRO A 221 17.21 0.14 -17.67
CA PRO A 221 16.56 -0.01 -18.96
C PRO A 221 16.71 1.26 -19.83
N GLU A 222 16.76 1.09 -21.15
CA GLU A 222 16.96 2.20 -22.10
C GLU A 222 15.90 3.30 -21.99
N TRP A 223 14.63 2.95 -21.76
CA TRP A 223 13.57 3.95 -21.56
C TRP A 223 13.85 4.86 -20.35
N ALA A 224 14.45 4.31 -19.28
CA ALA A 224 14.75 5.05 -18.06
C ALA A 224 15.91 6.02 -18.30
N LYS A 225 16.95 5.57 -19.03
CA LYS A 225 18.07 6.43 -19.45
C LYS A 225 17.58 7.60 -20.29
N ALA A 226 16.69 7.35 -21.26
CA ALA A 226 16.09 8.40 -22.09
C ALA A 226 15.31 9.41 -21.24
N LYS A 227 14.50 8.95 -20.27
CA LYS A 227 13.74 9.83 -19.37
C LYS A 227 14.64 10.68 -18.46
N VAL A 228 15.76 10.14 -17.99
CA VAL A 228 16.76 10.89 -17.23
C VAL A 228 17.33 12.03 -18.08
N ALA A 229 17.71 11.75 -19.33
CA ALA A 229 18.23 12.76 -20.24
C ALA A 229 17.21 13.87 -20.53
N GLU A 230 15.94 13.52 -20.78
CA GLU A 230 14.84 14.50 -20.94
C GLU A 230 14.70 15.40 -19.70
N HIS A 231 14.78 14.81 -18.50
CA HIS A 231 14.63 15.55 -17.26
C HIS A 231 15.83 16.48 -16.99
N GLU A 232 17.05 16.06 -17.32
CA GLU A 232 18.25 16.90 -17.22
C GLU A 232 18.18 18.10 -18.18
N GLN A 233 17.77 17.90 -19.43
CA GLN A 233 17.57 18.98 -20.41
C GLN A 233 16.57 20.02 -19.90
N ARG A 234 15.40 19.59 -19.40
CA ARG A 234 14.39 20.50 -18.84
C ARG A 234 14.92 21.33 -17.66
N LYS A 235 15.78 20.73 -16.82
CA LYS A 235 16.42 21.44 -15.70
C LYS A 235 17.43 22.48 -16.15
N GLU A 236 18.14 22.24 -17.25
CA GLU A 236 19.08 23.20 -17.83
C GLU A 236 18.35 24.38 -18.49
N GLU A 237 17.26 24.10 -19.21
CA GLU A 237 16.42 25.14 -19.81
C GLU A 237 15.76 26.04 -18.76
N ALA A 238 15.27 25.47 -17.65
CA ALA A 238 14.66 26.23 -16.57
C ALA A 238 15.64 27.11 -15.76
N LYS A 239 16.95 26.95 -15.97
CA LYS A 239 18.00 27.77 -15.35
C LYS A 239 18.49 28.92 -16.25
N LYS A 240 18.10 28.93 -17.53
CA LYS A 240 18.37 30.02 -18.47
C LYS A 240 17.29 31.07 -18.38
#